data_AF-A0A7Y3AGR9-F1
#
_entry.id   AF-A0A7Y3AGR9-F1
#
_cell.length_a   1.000
_cell.length_b   1.000
_cell.length_c   1.000
_cell.angle_alpha   90.00
_cell.angle_beta   90.00
_cell.angle_gamma   90.00
#
_symmetry.space_group_name_H-M   'P 1'
#
loop_
_entity.id
_entity.type
_entity.pdbx_description
1 polymer ?
#
loop_
_entity_poly.entity_id
_entity_poly.type
_entity_poly.pdbx_seq_one_letter_code
_entity_poly.pdbx_strand_id
1 'polypeptide(L)' 'AIPMHYNTFPVIEADPFEFKKKVEAIGKKARVMDFGEEISL' A
#
# COMPACT_ATOMS: atom_id res chain seq x y z
N ALA A 1 7.94 -1.90 1.39
CA ALA A 1 7.04 -1.92 0.22
C ALA A 1 5.93 -0.90 0.42
N ILE A 2 5.46 -0.25 -0.64
CA ILE A 2 4.36 0.73 -0.60
C ILE A 2 3.33 0.27 -1.64
N PRO A 3 2.07 0.02 -1.26
CA PRO A 3 1.00 -0.26 -2.23
C PRO A 3 0.70 1.01 -3.02
N MET A 4 0.57 0.87 -4.34
CA MET A 4 0.37 1.98 -5.26
C MET A 4 -0.60 1.57 -6.37
N HIS A 5 -1.08 2.55 -7.13
CA HIS A 5 -1.95 2.36 -8.29
C HIS A 5 -3.22 1.56 -8.00
N TYR A 6 -3.93 1.97 -6.95
CA TYR A 6 -5.25 1.45 -6.55
C TYR A 6 -6.22 2.63 -6.41
N ASN A 7 -7.52 2.35 -6.41
CA ASN A 7 -8.61 3.31 -6.18
C ASN A 7 -8.64 4.53 -7.13
N THR A 8 -7.91 4.52 -8.24
CA THR A 8 -7.93 5.61 -9.25
C THR A 8 -9.11 5.46 -10.22
N PHE A 9 -9.52 4.21 -10.48
CA PHE A 9 -10.69 3.85 -11.28
C PHE A 9 -11.48 2.74 -10.58
N PRO A 10 -12.81 2.62 -10.81
CA PRO A 10 -13.61 1.57 -10.16
C PRO A 10 -13.09 0.15 -10.40
N VAL A 11 -12.49 -0.12 -11.55
CA VAL A 11 -11.94 -1.44 -11.90
C VAL A 11 -10.68 -1.83 -11.12
N ILE A 12 -10.03 -0.87 -10.45
CA ILE A 12 -8.83 -1.08 -9.63
C ILE A 12 -9.07 -0.68 -8.16
N GLU A 13 -10.31 -0.79 -7.69
CA GLU A 13 -10.61 -0.67 -6.27
C GLU A 13 -9.94 -1.81 -5.49
N ALA A 14 -9.14 -1.48 -4.47
CA ALA A 14 -8.44 -2.44 -3.64
C ALA A 14 -8.15 -1.89 -2.24
N ASP A 15 -8.07 -2.80 -1.25
CA ASP A 15 -7.67 -2.45 0.11
C ASP A 15 -6.13 -2.49 0.26
N PRO A 16 -5.44 -1.35 0.46
CA PRO A 16 -3.99 -1.32 0.65
C PRO A 16 -3.54 -1.97 1.98
N PHE A 17 -4.43 -2.09 2.98
CA PHE A 17 -4.09 -2.74 4.26
C PHE A 17 -4.06 -4.26 4.14
N GLU A 18 -4.81 -4.86 3.22
CA GLU A 18 -4.69 -6.27 2.89
C GLU A 18 -3.30 -6.58 2.31
N PHE A 19 -2.81 -5.74 1.40
CA PHE A 19 -1.44 -5.83 0.89
C PHE A 19 -0.41 -5.72 2.02
N LYS A 20 -0.55 -4.71 2.89
CA LYS A 20 0.35 -4.53 4.04
C LYS A 20 0.41 -5.79 4.90
N LYS A 21 -0.73 -6.35 5.29
CA LYS A 21 -0.82 -7.57 6.12
C LYS A 21 -0.12 -8.76 5.46
N LYS A 22 -0.32 -8.97 4.14
CA LYS A 22 0.31 -10.07 3.40
C LYS A 22 1.83 -9.90 3.31
N VAL A 23 2.32 -8.69 3.10
CA VAL A 23 3.76 -8.39 3.04
C VAL A 23 4.42 -8.56 4.42
N GLU A 24 3.76 -8.13 5.49
CA GLU A 24 4.24 -8.30 6.85
C GLU A 24 4.26 -9.77 7.27
N ALA A 25 3.28 -10.57 6.84
CA ALA A 25 3.23 -12.01 7.09
C ALA A 25 4.42 -12.78 6.48
N ILE A 26 5.05 -12.26 5.43
CA ILE A 26 6.27 -12.83 4.82
C ILE A 26 7.57 -12.21 5.36
N GLY A 27 7.50 -11.48 6.48
CA GLY A 27 8.67 -10.90 7.17
C GLY A 27 9.22 -9.63 6.52
N LYS A 28 8.46 -8.97 5.64
CA LYS A 28 8.86 -7.72 4.98
C LYS A 28 8.09 -6.53 5.54
N LYS A 29 8.73 -5.35 5.57
CA LYS A 29 8.06 -4.11 5.99
C LYS A 29 7.18 -3.54 4.88
N ALA A 30 5.97 -3.15 5.20
CA ALA A 30 5.07 -2.42 4.32
C ALA A 30 4.51 -1.16 4.99
N ARG A 31 4.35 -0.09 4.21
CA ARG A 31 3.77 1.20 4.63
C ARG A 31 2.67 1.56 3.63
N VAL A 32 1.44 1.71 4.11
CA VAL A 32 0.37 2.39 3.37
C VAL A 32 0.61 3.88 3.54
N MET A 33 0.53 4.63 2.45
CA MET A 33 0.77 6.07 2.45
C MET A 33 -0.44 6.80 1.87
N ASP A 34 -0.75 7.96 2.43
CA ASP A 34 -1.79 8.84 1.92
C ASP A 34 -1.30 9.66 0.71
N PHE A 35 -2.24 10.21 -0.08
CA PHE A 35 -1.90 11.08 -1.19
C PHE A 35 -1.15 12.33 -0.69
N GLY A 36 0.05 12.56 -1.24
CA GLY A 36 0.92 13.67 -0.84
C GLY A 36 1.78 13.41 0.39
N GLU A 37 1.71 12.20 0.98
CA GLU A 37 2.65 11.80 2.03
C GLU A 37 4.04 11.57 1.45
N GLU A 38 5.07 12.02 2.17
CA GLU A 38 6.47 11.87 1.77
C GLU A 38 7.22 10.94 2.75
N ILE A 39 8.31 10.32 2.28
CA ILE A 39 9.25 9.57 3.12
C ILE A 39 10.66 10.08 2.92
N SER A 40 11.44 10.12 4.00
CA SER A 40 12.90 10.28 3.96
C SER A 40 13.58 8.90 3.98
N LEU A 41 14.75 8.82 3.33
CA LEU A 41 15.56 7.61 3.20
C LEU A 41 16.81 7.68 4.09
#